data_AF-W4USM2-F1
#
_entry.id   AF-W4USM2-F1
#
_cell.length_a   1.000
_cell.length_b   1.000
_cell.length_c   1.000
_cell.angle_alpha   90.00
_cell.angle_beta   90.00
_cell.angle_gamma   90.00
#
_symmetry.space_group_name_H-M   'P 1'
#
loop_
_entity.id
_entity.type
_entity.pdbx_description
1 polymer ?
#
loop_
_entity_poly.entity_id
_entity_poly.type
_entity_poly.pdbx_seq_one_letter_code
_entity_poly.pdbx_strand_id
1 'polypeptide(L)'
;MFDEPGDYIEGNRFKVFQVIDFGVTLASGERKNREGDYSLFLGPVVLFVNNDGRLYYDDEIIEIPLGKRARQIGIYKYETERGYKTVPVVSILE
;
A
#
# COMPACT_ATOMS: atom_id res chain seq x y z
N MET A 1 -10.41 -2.07 16.14
CA MET A 1 -10.68 -3.07 15.09
C MET A 1 -11.85 -2.52 14.31
N PHE A 2 -11.73 -2.30 12.99
CA PHE A 2 -12.85 -1.83 12.19
C PHE A 2 -13.78 -3.03 11.90
N ASP A 3 -15.08 -2.87 12.12
CA ASP A 3 -16.07 -3.95 12.02
C ASP A 3 -16.34 -4.39 10.56
N GLU A 4 -15.97 -3.57 9.57
CA GLU A 4 -16.03 -3.88 8.14
C GLU A 4 -14.77 -3.36 7.42
N PRO A 5 -14.28 -4.03 6.37
CA PRO A 5 -13.23 -3.49 5.51
C PRO A 5 -13.67 -2.15 4.94
N GLY A 6 -12.82 -1.13 5.09
CA GLY A 6 -13.05 0.19 4.51
C GLY A 6 -12.95 0.20 2.98
N ASP A 7 -12.97 1.39 2.41
CA ASP A 7 -12.94 1.60 0.95
C ASP A 7 -11.77 0.90 0.25
N TYR A 8 -11.98 0.57 -1.02
CA TYR A 8 -10.94 0.07 -1.91
C TYR A 8 -9.86 1.13 -2.11
N ILE A 9 -8.60 0.70 -2.07
CA ILE A 9 -7.50 1.56 -2.51
C ILE A 9 -7.38 1.47 -4.02
N GLU A 10 -7.38 2.62 -4.68
CA GLU A 10 -7.16 2.72 -6.12
C GLU A 10 -5.75 2.25 -6.49
N GLY A 11 -5.66 1.40 -7.52
CA GLY A 11 -4.40 0.88 -8.06
C GLY A 11 -4.21 -0.62 -7.80
N ASN A 12 -3.58 -1.28 -8.77
CA ASN A 12 -3.25 -2.71 -8.69
C ASN A 12 -1.75 -2.96 -8.55
N ARG A 13 -0.93 -1.90 -8.53
CA ARG A 13 0.51 -1.96 -8.37
C ARG A 13 0.94 -0.95 -7.33
N PHE A 14 1.82 -1.37 -6.43
CA PHE A 14 2.34 -0.55 -5.36
C PHE A 14 3.84 -0.71 -5.28
N LYS A 15 4.59 0.38 -5.35
CA LYS A 15 6.04 0.33 -5.19
C LYS A 15 6.40 0.53 -3.74
N VAL A 16 7.11 -0.42 -3.16
CA VAL A 16 7.69 -0.32 -1.83
C VAL A 16 8.74 0.78 -1.85
N PHE A 17 8.66 1.70 -0.91
CA PHE A 17 9.73 2.71 -0.71
C PHE A 17 10.40 2.58 0.65
N GLN A 18 9.80 1.83 1.58
CA GLN A 18 10.40 1.61 2.89
C GLN A 18 9.79 0.37 3.57
N VAL A 19 10.61 -0.66 3.76
CA VAL A 19 10.32 -1.75 4.70
C VAL A 19 10.57 -1.25 6.12
N ILE A 20 9.56 -1.38 7.01
CA ILE A 20 9.66 -0.88 8.39
C ILE A 20 9.82 -2.01 9.41
N ASP A 21 9.36 -3.21 9.09
CA ASP A 21 9.54 -4.43 9.88
C ASP A 21 9.36 -5.67 8.98
N PHE A 22 9.58 -6.86 9.54
CA PHE A 22 9.38 -8.13 8.85
C PHE A 22 7.93 -8.27 8.39
N GLY A 23 7.72 -8.32 7.06
CA GLY A 23 6.37 -8.41 6.47
C GLY A 23 5.54 -7.12 6.56
N VAL A 24 6.12 -6.01 7.04
CA VAL A 24 5.43 -4.73 7.17
C VAL A 24 6.17 -3.65 6.36
N THR A 25 5.46 -3.05 5.40
CA THR A 25 6.09 -2.13 4.46
C THR A 25 5.20 -0.96 4.06
N LEU A 26 5.81 0.20 3.84
CA LEU A 26 5.17 1.34 3.21
C LEU A 26 5.35 1.28 1.70
N ALA A 27 4.27 1.48 0.97
CA ALA A 27 4.27 1.46 -0.49
C ALA A 27 3.39 2.57 -1.08
N SER A 28 3.75 3.05 -2.27
CA SER A 28 2.99 4.06 -3.01
C SER A 28 2.27 3.41 -4.17
N GLY A 29 0.97 3.68 -4.30
CA GLY A 29 0.15 3.21 -5.40
C GLY A 29 0.60 3.78 -6.74
N GLU A 30 0.42 3.00 -7.79
CA GLU A 30 0.58 3.46 -9.15
C GLU A 30 -0.49 4.50 -9.51
N ARG A 31 -0.06 5.57 -10.16
CA ARG A 31 -0.93 6.56 -10.77
C ARG A 31 -0.49 6.80 -12.21
N LYS A 32 -1.42 6.63 -13.15
CA LYS A 32 -1.17 6.93 -14.56
C LYS A 32 -1.36 8.42 -14.83
N ASN A 33 -0.58 8.98 -15.75
CA ASN A 33 -0.86 10.32 -16.28
C ASN A 33 -2.20 10.32 -17.06
N ARG A 34 -2.72 11.51 -17.36
CA ARG A 34 -4.03 11.66 -18.05
C ARG A 34 -4.08 10.99 -19.42
N GLU A 35 -2.94 10.87 -20.08
CA GLU A 35 -2.80 10.28 -21.42
C GLU A 35 -2.57 8.76 -21.36
N GLY A 36 -2.23 8.22 -20.19
CA GLY A 36 -1.99 6.78 -19.98
C GLY A 36 -0.60 6.29 -20.38
N ASP A 37 0.25 7.16 -20.95
CA ASP A 37 1.54 6.82 -21.53
C ASP A 37 2.63 6.48 -20.49
N TYR A 38 2.54 7.03 -19.28
CA TYR A 38 3.53 6.80 -18.23
C TYR A 38 2.87 6.51 -16.88
N SER A 39 3.46 5.56 -16.16
CA SER A 39 3.04 5.15 -14.81
C SER A 39 4.04 5.64 -13.78
N LEU A 40 3.56 6.37 -12.78
CA LEU A 40 4.38 6.88 -11.67
C LEU A 40 3.83 6.33 -10.36
N PHE A 41 4.70 6.03 -9.40
CA PHE A 41 4.27 5.62 -8.06
C PHE A 41 4.05 6.85 -7.16
N LEU A 42 3.10 7.69 -7.57
CA LEU A 42 2.67 8.92 -6.88
C LEU A 42 1.20 8.85 -6.42
N GLY A 43 0.67 7.65 -6.31
CA GLY A 43 -0.66 7.37 -5.78
C GLY A 43 -0.71 7.39 -4.26
N PRO A 44 -1.79 6.88 -3.66
CA PRO A 44 -1.93 6.77 -2.22
C PRO A 44 -0.77 5.99 -1.59
N VAL A 45 -0.24 6.50 -0.49
CA VAL A 45 0.71 5.76 0.35
C VAL A 45 -0.08 4.88 1.29
N VAL A 46 0.30 3.60 1.38
CA VAL A 46 -0.36 2.58 2.19
C VAL A 46 0.66 1.79 3.02
N LEU A 47 0.20 1.21 4.13
CA LEU A 47 0.97 0.22 4.88
C LEU A 47 0.47 -1.18 4.53
N PHE A 48 1.30 -1.99 3.89
CA PHE A 48 1.05 -3.42 3.73
C PHE A 48 1.51 -4.16 4.98
N VAL A 49 0.62 -4.99 5.51
CA VAL A 49 0.92 -5.94 6.58
C VAL A 49 0.64 -7.33 6.04
N ASN A 50 1.69 -8.14 5.89
CA ASN A 50 1.57 -9.52 5.41
C ASN A 50 1.85 -10.49 6.56
N ASN A 51 0.82 -11.26 6.94
CA ASN A 51 0.91 -12.26 8.00
C ASN A 51 1.30 -13.66 7.49
N ASP A 52 1.39 -13.85 6.16
CA ASP A 52 1.68 -15.14 5.52
C ASP A 52 3.20 -15.40 5.38
N GLY A 53 4.04 -14.55 6.00
CA GLY A 53 5.50 -14.69 5.99
C GLY A 53 6.18 -14.22 4.72
N ARG A 54 5.45 -13.56 3.80
CA ARG A 54 6.08 -12.90 2.64
C ARG A 54 6.96 -11.75 3.13
N LEU A 55 8.20 -11.75 2.67
CA LEU A 55 9.14 -10.66 2.85
C LEU A 55 9.04 -9.66 1.70
N TYR A 56 9.19 -8.39 2.05
CA TYR A 56 9.29 -7.29 1.09
C TYR A 56 10.70 -6.69 1.12
N TYR A 57 11.08 -6.03 0.02
CA TYR A 57 12.30 -5.23 -0.06
C TYR A 57 12.02 -3.86 -0.70
N ASP A 58 12.90 -2.89 -0.42
CA ASP A 58 12.77 -1.55 -0.99
C ASP A 58 12.83 -1.58 -2.52
N ASP A 59 12.04 -0.71 -3.14
CA ASP A 59 11.81 -0.63 -4.59
C ASP A 59 11.05 -1.83 -5.22
N GLU A 60 10.66 -2.85 -4.46
CA GLU A 60 9.80 -3.94 -4.95
C GLU A 60 8.45 -3.40 -5.47
N ILE A 61 7.95 -3.99 -6.56
CA ILE A 61 6.58 -3.74 -7.04
C ILE A 61 5.67 -4.87 -6.54
N ILE A 62 4.73 -4.52 -5.67
CA ILE A 62 3.64 -5.39 -5.22
C ILE A 62 2.52 -5.30 -6.26
N GLU A 63 2.31 -6.37 -7.02
CA GLU A 63 1.17 -6.52 -7.91
C GLU A 63 0.02 -7.23 -7.18
N ILE A 64 -1.17 -6.63 -7.25
CA ILE A 64 -2.39 -7.22 -6.72
C ILE A 64 -2.85 -8.33 -7.68
N PRO A 65 -3.02 -9.58 -7.21
CA PRO A 65 -3.47 -10.69 -8.06
C PRO A 65 -4.85 -10.41 -8.69
N LEU A 66 -5.07 -10.95 -9.89
CA LEU A 66 -6.36 -10.85 -10.57
C LEU A 66 -7.50 -11.36 -9.68
N GLY A 67 -8.60 -10.60 -9.60
CA GLY A 67 -9.74 -10.94 -8.75
C GLY A 67 -9.57 -10.55 -7.27
N LYS A 68 -8.41 -10.01 -6.88
CA LYS A 68 -8.19 -9.42 -5.55
C LYS A 68 -8.09 -7.91 -5.62
N ARG A 69 -8.22 -7.25 -4.47
CA ARG A 69 -8.12 -5.80 -4.28
C ARG A 69 -7.41 -5.47 -2.97
N ALA A 70 -6.68 -4.37 -2.96
CA ALA A 70 -6.20 -3.77 -1.72
C ALA A 70 -7.38 -3.09 -1.01
N ARG A 71 -7.72 -3.57 0.19
CA ARG A 71 -8.77 -2.99 1.03
C ARG A 71 -8.19 -2.40 2.29
N GLN A 72 -8.69 -1.24 2.69
CA GLN A 72 -8.33 -0.64 3.96
C GLN A 72 -8.90 -1.47 5.11
N ILE A 73 -8.05 -1.85 6.06
CA ILE A 73 -8.43 -2.60 7.27
C ILE A 73 -8.08 -1.85 8.56
N GLY A 74 -7.46 -0.67 8.42
CA GLY A 74 -7.04 0.14 9.55
C GLY A 74 -6.38 1.44 9.12
N ILE A 75 -5.83 2.13 10.10
CA ILE A 75 -5.03 3.33 9.91
C ILE A 75 -3.73 3.16 10.69
N TYR A 76 -2.63 3.62 10.11
CA TYR A 76 -1.33 3.63 10.72
C TYR A 76 -0.79 5.05 10.72
N LYS A 77 -0.32 5.49 11.88
CA LYS A 77 0.27 6.81 12.07
C LYS A 77 1.75 6.63 12.42
N TYR A 78 2.61 7.32 11.71
CA TYR A 78 4.06 7.30 11.93
C TYR A 78 4.65 8.71 11.90
N GLU A 79 5.80 8.85 12.56
CA GLU A 79 6.53 10.11 12.61
C GLU A 79 7.49 10.21 11.41
N THR A 80 7.62 11.43 10.88
CA THR A 80 8.60 11.79 9.86
C THR A 80 9.29 13.08 10.28
N GLU A 81 10.38 13.45 9.61
CA GLU A 81 11.05 14.74 9.83
C GLU A 81 10.12 15.96 9.66
N ARG A 82 9.01 15.79 8.92
CA ARG A 82 8.01 16.85 8.68
C ARG A 82 6.78 16.72 9.59
N GLY A 83 6.86 15.93 10.65
CA GLY A 83 5.77 15.64 11.57
C GLY A 83 5.08 14.31 11.26
N TYR A 84 3.90 14.11 11.83
CA TYR A 84 3.18 12.85 11.71
C TYR A 84 2.47 12.69 10.36
N LYS A 85 2.53 11.49 9.80
CA LYS A 85 1.70 11.06 8.68
C LYS A 85 0.74 9.97 9.12
N THR A 86 -0.44 9.95 8.52
CA THR A 86 -1.44 8.90 8.70
C THR A 86 -1.74 8.28 7.35
N VAL A 87 -1.67 6.94 7.28
CA VAL A 87 -1.87 6.16 6.04
C VAL A 87 -2.82 4.99 6.32
N PRO A 88 -3.57 4.52 5.33
CA PRO A 88 -4.36 3.31 5.48
C PRO A 88 -3.45 2.08 5.65
N VAL A 89 -3.86 1.18 6.54
CA VAL A 89 -3.34 -0.19 6.57
C VAL A 89 -4.17 -1.01 5.60
N VAL A 90 -3.51 -1.76 4.73
CA VAL A 90 -4.19 -2.52 3.68
C VAL A 90 -3.90 -4.01 3.77
N SER A 91 -4.89 -4.80 3.36
CA SER A 91 -4.75 -6.22 3.07
C SER A 91 -5.25 -6.51 1.65
N ILE A 92 -4.72 -7.58 1.05
CA ILE A 92 -5.11 -8.03 -0.29
C ILE A 92 -6.20 -9.07 -0.13
N LEU A 93 -7.44 -8.65 -0.38
CA LEU A 93 -8.65 -9.45 -0.18
C LEU A 93 -9.37 -9.68 -1.52
N GLU A 94 -10.31 -10.62 -1.54
CA GLU A 94 -11.22 -10.83 -2.69
C GLU A 94 -12.23 -9.68 -2.87
#